data_AF-A0A7V3V032-F1
#
_entry.id   AF-A0A7V3V032-F1
#
_cell.length_a   1.000
_cell.length_b   1.000
_cell.length_c   1.000
_cell.angle_alpha   90.00
_cell.angle_beta   90.00
_cell.angle_gamma   90.00
#
_symmetry.space_group_name_H-M   'P 1'
#
loop_
_entity.id
_entity.type
_entity.pdbx_description
1 polymer ?
#
loop_
_entity_poly.entity_id
_entity_poly.type
_entity_poly.pdbx_seq_one_letter_code
_entity_poly.pdbx_strand_id
1 'polypeptide(L)'
;MRSGLHICSFFLLTGLFFCTCIYPVENQKYPIEKINADIYKELTRLKTFRFTLWYRTDMPVHLTARYTGQWEGPDKELWDGFLNRDGVKQQVRLRAKNDVQFILTDSGWQVQPRGLETQIFSQLEQMFIDVQLNYTGQVHNNYCFEFKPRMTLIDPLRLKDITGELEVDRTSGLPVRIYLTNAQKSAEWELRLSHFNRAGKVQIPFVAATKLYLFSPHCLHCKVRKKFTRMFINRLDRIRIDYRLKWRGNCLQVQLERVLSRAALELLSTRGKVELWRGRWLGLKETAMGKVLGVGIDPASRVELLEKIGENSSLISEIDSLTSQKQKLIVEAGGGNQNLDSKYILLIDDRVIGITDDVRVFAGKDEGHKTVLIFSDIAPEEVLPIISALINSQPLPFSPKFKIQY
;
A
#
# COMPACT_ATOMS: atom_id res chain seq x y z
N MET A 1 34.09 52.32 -2.60
CA MET A 1 34.58 53.04 -3.78
C MET A 1 35.27 52.05 -4.70
N ARG A 2 35.03 52.19 -6.02
CA ARG A 2 35.46 51.35 -7.17
C ARG A 2 34.64 50.06 -7.35
N SER A 3 33.58 50.03 -8.18
CA SER A 3 33.47 50.16 -9.65
C SER A 3 34.06 48.96 -10.41
N GLY A 4 33.17 48.18 -11.05
CA GLY A 4 33.51 47.12 -11.99
C GLY A 4 32.27 46.67 -12.76
N LEU A 5 31.97 47.42 -13.83
CA LEU A 5 30.85 47.26 -14.76
C LEU A 5 31.42 46.78 -16.10
N HIS A 6 31.07 45.58 -16.55
CA HIS A 6 31.26 45.06 -17.93
C HIS A 6 30.19 43.97 -18.14
N ILE A 7 29.09 44.22 -18.85
CA ILE A 7 28.90 44.13 -20.32
C ILE A 7 29.35 42.77 -20.87
N CYS A 8 28.38 41.94 -21.27
CA CYS A 8 28.35 41.32 -22.61
C CYS A 8 27.02 40.57 -22.84
N SER A 9 26.11 41.28 -23.51
CA SER A 9 25.06 40.72 -24.36
C SER A 9 25.71 39.88 -25.47
N PHE A 10 25.29 38.63 -25.69
CA PHE A 10 25.30 37.93 -27.00
C PHE A 10 24.84 36.48 -26.81
N PHE A 11 23.56 36.18 -27.01
CA PHE A 11 23.08 34.87 -27.48
C PHE A 11 21.69 35.07 -28.10
N LEU A 12 21.72 35.70 -29.29
CA LEU A 12 20.64 35.82 -30.24
C LEU A 12 20.99 34.87 -31.40
N LEU A 13 19.99 34.16 -31.94
CA LEU A 13 20.06 33.27 -33.12
C LEU A 13 20.75 31.91 -33.00
N THR A 14 20.03 30.93 -32.46
CA THR A 14 19.99 29.56 -33.02
C THR A 14 18.55 29.06 -33.08
N GLY A 15 17.69 29.85 -33.73
CA GLY A 15 16.36 29.42 -34.20
C GLY A 15 16.49 28.66 -35.52
N LEU A 16 17.17 27.50 -35.50
CA LEU A 16 17.18 26.58 -36.64
C LEU A 16 15.94 25.68 -36.54
N PHE A 17 14.90 26.09 -37.26
CA PHE A 17 14.04 25.26 -38.09
C PHE A 17 14.21 23.74 -37.91
N PHE A 18 13.73 23.18 -36.80
CA PHE A 18 13.21 21.83 -36.80
C PHE A 18 11.83 21.88 -37.47
N CYS A 19 11.82 22.00 -38.79
CA CYS A 19 10.72 21.51 -39.61
C CYS A 19 10.71 19.98 -39.45
N THR A 20 10.26 19.50 -38.29
CA THR A 20 9.83 18.12 -38.15
C THR A 20 8.73 17.93 -39.17
N CYS A 21 9.01 17.16 -40.21
CA CYS A 21 8.02 16.62 -41.11
C CYS A 21 6.93 15.98 -40.24
N ILE A 22 5.81 16.70 -40.06
CA ILE A 22 4.60 16.15 -39.50
C ILE A 22 4.09 15.24 -40.61
N TYR A 23 4.58 13.99 -40.61
CA TYR A 23 3.93 12.94 -41.37
C TYR A 23 2.45 12.97 -40.94
N PRO A 24 1.49 13.07 -41.88
CA PRO A 24 0.10 12.94 -41.52
C PRO A 24 -0.03 11.58 -40.86
N VAL A 25 -0.24 11.58 -39.53
CA VAL A 25 -0.57 10.38 -38.80
C VAL A 25 -1.92 9.98 -39.37
N GLU A 26 -1.90 8.98 -40.25
CA GLU A 26 -3.10 8.38 -40.78
C GLU A 26 -3.90 7.93 -39.57
N ASN A 27 -5.05 8.57 -39.34
CA ASN A 27 -5.92 8.29 -38.20
C ASN A 27 -6.51 6.90 -38.40
N GLN A 28 -5.71 5.88 -38.10
CA GLN A 28 -6.11 4.49 -38.17
C GLN A 28 -7.24 4.30 -37.17
N LYS A 29 -8.43 4.01 -37.68
CA LYS A 29 -9.61 3.75 -36.86
C LYS A 29 -9.43 2.43 -36.13
N TYR A 30 -9.89 2.38 -34.89
CA TYR A 30 -9.95 1.15 -34.13
C TYR A 30 -10.94 0.18 -34.82
N PRO A 31 -10.57 -1.10 -35.02
CA PRO A 31 -11.44 -2.08 -35.67
C PRO A 31 -12.67 -2.38 -34.83
N ILE A 32 -13.87 -2.35 -35.43
CA ILE A 32 -15.14 -2.59 -34.72
C ILE A 32 -15.19 -4.02 -34.17
N GLU A 33 -14.62 -4.97 -34.89
CA GLU A 33 -14.62 -6.41 -34.56
C GLU A 33 -13.82 -6.72 -33.30
N LYS A 34 -12.96 -5.78 -32.85
CA LYS A 34 -12.21 -5.89 -31.59
C LYS A 34 -13.00 -5.38 -30.38
N ILE A 35 -14.14 -4.71 -30.59
CA ILE A 35 -14.97 -4.18 -29.52
C ILE A 35 -15.95 -5.27 -29.06
N ASN A 36 -15.80 -5.70 -27.82
CA ASN A 36 -16.64 -6.71 -27.17
C ASN A 36 -16.91 -6.31 -25.71
N ALA A 37 -17.59 -7.16 -24.94
CA ALA A 37 -17.93 -6.87 -23.56
C ALA A 37 -16.72 -6.63 -22.63
N ASP A 38 -15.53 -7.12 -23.01
CA ASP A 38 -14.29 -6.91 -22.26
C ASP A 38 -13.62 -5.55 -22.53
N ILE A 39 -14.22 -4.68 -23.34
CA ILE A 39 -13.63 -3.38 -23.72
C ILE A 39 -13.31 -2.50 -22.52
N TYR A 40 -14.03 -2.62 -21.40
CA TYR A 40 -13.73 -1.89 -20.17
C TYR A 40 -12.36 -2.27 -19.59
N LYS A 41 -11.83 -3.47 -19.87
CA LYS A 41 -10.50 -3.90 -19.44
C LYS A 41 -9.41 -3.06 -20.08
N GLU A 42 -9.64 -2.43 -21.23
CA GLU A 42 -8.69 -1.47 -21.83
C GLU A 42 -8.45 -0.26 -20.90
N LEU A 43 -9.43 0.13 -20.08
CA LEU A 43 -9.25 1.19 -19.08
C LEU A 43 -8.23 0.82 -18.00
N THR A 44 -8.07 -0.47 -17.66
CA THR A 44 -7.08 -0.94 -16.67
C THR A 44 -5.63 -0.74 -17.13
N ARG A 45 -5.42 -0.64 -18.45
CA ARG A 45 -4.09 -0.37 -19.04
C ARG A 45 -3.71 1.09 -18.96
N LEU A 46 -4.66 1.97 -18.66
CA LEU A 46 -4.40 3.39 -18.49
C LEU A 46 -3.71 3.64 -17.15
N LYS A 47 -2.95 4.73 -17.08
CA LYS A 47 -2.39 5.23 -15.82
C LYS A 47 -3.46 5.98 -15.03
N THR A 48 -4.26 6.79 -15.72
CA THR A 48 -5.25 7.68 -15.09
C THR A 48 -6.41 7.98 -16.05
N PHE A 49 -7.59 8.32 -15.54
CA PHE A 49 -8.68 8.93 -16.31
C PHE A 49 -9.63 9.70 -15.40
N ARG A 50 -10.43 10.61 -15.97
CA ARG A 50 -11.53 11.30 -15.28
C ARG A 50 -12.85 10.67 -15.66
N PHE A 51 -13.80 10.76 -14.74
CA PHE A 51 -15.16 10.34 -15.00
C PHE A 51 -16.18 11.30 -14.41
N THR A 52 -17.37 11.32 -15.01
CA THR A 52 -18.58 11.83 -14.36
C THR A 52 -19.58 10.71 -14.28
N LEU A 53 -20.11 10.47 -13.09
CA LEU A 53 -21.14 9.47 -12.86
C LEU A 53 -22.42 10.17 -12.41
N TRP A 54 -23.53 9.85 -13.06
CA TRP A 54 -24.85 10.22 -12.61
C TRP A 54 -25.71 8.97 -12.51
N TYR A 55 -26.50 8.82 -11.47
CA TYR A 55 -27.50 7.76 -11.44
C TYR A 55 -28.73 8.14 -10.63
N ARG A 56 -29.82 7.44 -10.92
CA ARG A 56 -31.13 7.56 -10.30
C ARG A 56 -31.74 6.18 -10.14
N THR A 57 -32.33 5.92 -8.98
CA THR A 57 -33.25 4.79 -8.77
C THR A 57 -34.37 5.20 -7.83
N ASP A 58 -35.53 4.58 -7.97
CA ASP A 58 -36.69 4.73 -7.08
C ASP A 58 -36.92 3.50 -6.18
N MET A 59 -36.05 2.48 -6.23
CA MET A 59 -36.15 1.30 -5.38
C MET A 59 -34.80 0.90 -4.76
N PRO A 60 -34.75 0.53 -3.47
CA PRO A 60 -35.88 0.48 -2.52
C PRO A 60 -36.30 1.88 -2.00
N VAL A 61 -35.50 2.92 -2.29
CA VAL A 61 -35.74 4.30 -1.89
C VAL A 61 -35.43 5.23 -3.06
N HIS A 62 -35.97 6.44 -3.04
CA HIS A 62 -35.65 7.41 -4.08
C HIS A 62 -34.25 7.96 -3.88
N LEU A 63 -33.35 7.61 -4.80
CA LEU A 63 -31.95 7.96 -4.72
C LEU A 63 -31.50 8.58 -6.05
N THR A 64 -30.86 9.75 -5.97
CA THR A 64 -30.14 10.34 -7.10
C THR A 64 -28.73 10.71 -6.67
N ALA A 65 -27.76 10.51 -7.54
CA ALA A 65 -26.38 10.84 -7.26
C ALA A 65 -25.72 11.49 -8.48
N ARG A 66 -24.83 12.46 -8.22
CA ARG A 66 -24.00 13.07 -9.26
C ARG A 66 -22.60 13.24 -8.71
N TYR A 67 -21.63 12.59 -9.36
CA TYR A 67 -20.23 12.61 -9.00
C TYR A 67 -19.39 13.08 -10.18
N THR A 68 -18.35 13.84 -9.87
CA THR A 68 -17.14 13.90 -10.68
C THR A 68 -16.09 13.06 -9.97
N GLY A 69 -15.23 12.42 -10.76
CA GLY A 69 -14.20 11.60 -10.19
C GLY A 69 -13.01 11.37 -11.08
N GLN A 70 -12.04 10.69 -10.51
CA GLN A 70 -10.78 10.36 -11.15
C GLN A 70 -10.33 9.01 -10.65
N TRP A 71 -9.81 8.20 -11.58
CA TRP A 71 -9.13 6.95 -11.27
C TRP A 71 -7.63 7.09 -11.58
N GLU A 72 -6.79 6.49 -10.73
CA GLU A 72 -5.34 6.33 -10.89
C GLU A 72 -4.97 4.86 -10.59
N GLY A 73 -4.24 4.23 -11.50
CA GLY A 73 -3.76 2.86 -11.30
C GLY A 73 -2.76 2.72 -10.15
N PRO A 74 -2.69 1.55 -9.47
CA PRO A 74 -3.48 0.35 -9.76
C PRO A 74 -4.91 0.40 -9.25
N ASP A 75 -5.20 1.13 -8.16
CA ASP A 75 -6.56 1.19 -7.61
C ASP A 75 -6.73 2.36 -6.63
N LYS A 76 -6.67 3.59 -7.15
CA LYS A 76 -7.00 4.79 -6.39
C LYS A 76 -8.10 5.56 -7.07
N GLU A 77 -9.04 6.05 -6.28
CA GLU A 77 -10.15 6.83 -6.80
C GLU A 77 -10.41 8.09 -5.99
N LEU A 78 -10.90 9.10 -6.69
CA LEU A 78 -11.41 10.34 -6.15
C LEU A 78 -12.86 10.49 -6.60
N TRP A 79 -13.73 10.81 -5.65
CA TRP A 79 -15.15 11.04 -5.88
C TRP A 79 -15.58 12.30 -5.15
N ASP A 80 -16.08 13.29 -5.89
CA ASP A 80 -16.63 14.52 -5.33
C ASP A 80 -18.01 14.78 -5.96
N GLY A 81 -19.00 15.15 -5.15
CA GLY A 81 -20.34 15.36 -5.67
C GLY A 81 -21.42 15.41 -4.60
N PHE A 82 -22.60 14.91 -4.93
CA PHE A 82 -23.75 14.90 -4.03
C PHE A 82 -24.59 13.65 -4.25
N LEU A 83 -25.10 13.14 -3.13
CA LEU A 83 -26.10 12.08 -3.04
C LEU A 83 -27.39 12.72 -2.51
N ASN A 84 -28.53 12.42 -3.11
CA ASN A 84 -29.83 12.81 -2.59
C ASN A 84 -30.63 11.53 -2.36
N ARG A 85 -31.00 11.28 -1.10
CA ARG A 85 -31.79 10.14 -0.67
C ARG A 85 -33.06 10.65 0.00
N ASP A 86 -34.22 10.32 -0.59
CA ASP A 86 -35.55 10.72 -0.10
C ASP A 86 -35.66 12.24 0.17
N GLY A 87 -35.06 13.05 -0.70
CA GLY A 87 -35.07 14.51 -0.61
C GLY A 87 -33.93 15.10 0.24
N VAL A 88 -33.19 14.28 0.99
CA VAL A 88 -32.05 14.72 1.79
C VAL A 88 -30.79 14.73 0.94
N LYS A 89 -30.31 15.93 0.60
CA LYS A 89 -29.07 16.14 -0.15
C LYS A 89 -27.85 16.15 0.77
N GLN A 90 -26.95 15.19 0.55
CA GLN A 90 -25.67 15.04 1.23
C GLN A 90 -24.51 15.33 0.26
N GLN A 91 -23.55 16.16 0.69
CA GLN A 91 -22.30 16.32 -0.04
C GLN A 91 -21.42 15.08 0.17
N VAL A 92 -20.80 14.60 -0.91
CA VAL A 92 -19.86 13.48 -0.88
C VAL A 92 -18.50 13.99 -1.30
N ARG A 93 -17.49 13.73 -0.46
CA ARG A 93 -16.08 13.83 -0.80
C ARG A 93 -15.38 12.59 -0.31
N LEU A 94 -14.96 11.76 -1.25
CA LEU A 94 -14.43 10.43 -0.98
C LEU A 94 -13.13 10.22 -1.74
N ARG A 95 -12.18 9.54 -1.10
CA ARG A 95 -10.96 9.03 -1.72
C ARG A 95 -10.89 7.54 -1.44
N ALA A 96 -10.42 6.74 -2.37
CA ALA A 96 -10.29 5.30 -2.16
C ALA A 96 -8.90 4.83 -2.60
N LYS A 97 -8.40 3.79 -1.93
CA LYS A 97 -7.17 3.09 -2.25
C LYS A 97 -7.37 1.61 -1.90
N ASN A 98 -7.29 0.73 -2.89
CA ASN A 98 -7.55 -0.70 -2.70
C ASN A 98 -8.94 -0.93 -2.06
N ASP A 99 -9.03 -1.79 -1.04
CA ASP A 99 -10.26 -2.14 -0.33
C ASP A 99 -10.73 -1.12 0.71
N VAL A 100 -10.11 0.06 0.75
CA VAL A 100 -10.37 1.09 1.76
C VAL A 100 -10.83 2.39 1.12
N GLN A 101 -11.84 3.01 1.72
CA GLN A 101 -12.32 4.34 1.38
C GLN A 101 -12.19 5.31 2.55
N PHE A 102 -12.01 6.58 2.20
CA PHE A 102 -11.86 7.71 3.10
C PHE A 102 -12.98 8.70 2.80
N ILE A 103 -13.85 8.95 3.77
CA ILE A 103 -14.98 9.86 3.64
C ILE A 103 -14.71 11.12 4.47
N LEU A 104 -14.84 12.29 3.86
CA LEU A 104 -14.76 13.54 4.61
C LEU A 104 -16.10 13.83 5.31
N THR A 105 -16.04 13.94 6.64
CA THR A 105 -17.14 14.34 7.52
C THR A 105 -16.81 15.65 8.23
N ASP A 106 -17.71 16.17 9.04
CA ASP A 106 -17.45 17.34 9.90
C ASP A 106 -16.32 17.09 10.91
N SER A 107 -16.10 15.83 11.31
CA SER A 107 -14.99 15.42 12.19
C SER A 107 -13.66 15.22 11.45
N GLY A 108 -13.64 15.40 10.13
CA GLY A 108 -12.50 15.12 9.26
C GLY A 108 -12.66 13.81 8.48
N TRP A 109 -11.54 13.31 7.97
CA TRP A 109 -11.50 12.07 7.18
C TRP A 109 -11.70 10.84 8.08
N GLN A 110 -12.66 10.00 7.70
CA GLN A 110 -12.94 8.71 8.34
C GLN A 110 -12.63 7.57 7.39
N VAL A 111 -12.08 6.48 7.93
CA VAL A 111 -11.72 5.27 7.17
C VAL A 111 -12.87 4.28 7.26
N GLN A 112 -13.25 3.68 6.13
CA GLN A 112 -14.28 2.64 6.03
C GLN A 112 -13.85 1.58 5.01
N PRO A 113 -14.38 0.34 5.11
CA PRO A 113 -14.30 -0.62 4.02
C PRO A 113 -14.93 -0.01 2.76
N ARG A 114 -14.32 -0.30 1.61
CA ARG A 114 -14.79 0.21 0.33
C ARG A 114 -15.99 -0.60 -0.17
N GLY A 115 -17.08 0.09 -0.48
CA GLY A 115 -18.28 -0.50 -1.09
C GLY A 115 -18.22 -0.52 -2.63
N LEU A 116 -19.05 -1.36 -3.24
CA LEU A 116 -19.20 -1.47 -4.71
C LEU A 116 -19.53 -0.13 -5.36
N GLU A 117 -20.29 0.71 -4.67
CA GLU A 117 -20.74 2.05 -5.10
C GLU A 117 -19.57 2.99 -5.43
N THR A 118 -18.38 2.66 -4.94
CA THR A 118 -17.16 3.46 -5.05
C THR A 118 -16.00 2.68 -5.70
N GLN A 119 -16.32 1.57 -6.39
CA GLN A 119 -15.39 0.77 -7.18
C GLN A 119 -15.82 0.83 -8.64
N ILE A 120 -15.26 1.77 -9.42
CA ILE A 120 -15.75 1.98 -10.80
C ILE A 120 -15.54 0.75 -11.68
N PHE A 121 -14.42 0.04 -11.50
CA PHE A 121 -14.13 -1.17 -12.27
C PHE A 121 -15.05 -2.32 -11.93
N SER A 122 -15.37 -2.53 -10.66
CA SER A 122 -16.32 -3.56 -10.23
C SER A 122 -17.73 -3.27 -10.72
N GLN A 123 -18.12 -2.00 -10.81
CA GLN A 123 -19.37 -1.60 -11.46
C GLN A 123 -19.38 -1.92 -12.95
N LEU A 124 -18.30 -1.62 -13.67
CA LEU A 124 -18.16 -1.94 -15.09
C LEU A 124 -18.15 -3.46 -15.35
N GLU A 125 -17.43 -4.21 -14.52
CA GLU A 125 -17.37 -5.67 -14.61
C GLU A 125 -18.75 -6.30 -14.42
N GLN A 126 -19.50 -5.91 -13.38
CA GLN A 126 -20.87 -6.36 -13.19
C GLN A 126 -21.79 -6.03 -14.36
N MET A 127 -21.55 -4.88 -15.00
CA MET A 127 -22.36 -4.42 -16.12
C MET A 127 -22.14 -5.26 -17.38
N PHE A 128 -20.90 -5.68 -17.65
CA PHE A 128 -20.52 -6.36 -18.88
C PHE A 128 -20.39 -7.89 -18.75
N ILE A 129 -20.59 -8.46 -17.56
CA ILE A 129 -20.52 -9.91 -17.35
C ILE A 129 -21.57 -10.66 -18.18
N ASP A 130 -21.11 -11.59 -19.03
CA ASP A 130 -21.92 -12.39 -19.96
C ASP A 130 -22.83 -11.57 -20.89
N VAL A 131 -22.41 -10.35 -21.23
CA VAL A 131 -23.18 -9.45 -22.09
C VAL A 131 -22.73 -9.57 -23.55
N GLN A 132 -23.67 -9.55 -24.48
CA GLN A 132 -23.40 -9.37 -25.91
C GLN A 132 -23.63 -7.91 -26.30
N LEU A 133 -22.65 -7.30 -26.97
CA LEU A 133 -22.76 -5.96 -27.54
C LEU A 133 -23.29 -6.05 -28.96
N ASN A 134 -24.36 -5.33 -29.25
CA ASN A 134 -24.96 -5.24 -30.59
C ASN A 134 -24.62 -3.86 -31.19
N TYR A 135 -23.86 -3.83 -32.27
CA TYR A 135 -23.52 -2.57 -32.94
C TYR A 135 -24.76 -1.93 -33.56
N THR A 136 -25.03 -0.67 -33.21
CA THR A 136 -26.21 0.07 -33.68
C THR A 136 -25.90 1.20 -34.64
N GLY A 137 -24.63 1.59 -34.76
CA GLY A 137 -24.19 2.59 -35.72
C GLY A 137 -23.11 3.50 -35.18
N GLN A 138 -23.05 4.70 -35.75
CA GLN A 138 -22.04 5.70 -35.43
C GLN A 138 -22.73 7.03 -35.09
N VAL A 139 -22.32 7.64 -33.98
CA VAL A 139 -22.76 8.98 -33.60
C VAL A 139 -21.50 9.82 -33.37
N HIS A 140 -21.38 10.95 -34.08
CA HIS A 140 -20.15 11.76 -34.13
C HIS A 140 -18.91 10.92 -34.48
N ASN A 141 -17.89 10.87 -33.60
CA ASN A 141 -16.68 10.07 -33.77
C ASN A 141 -16.67 8.80 -32.91
N ASN A 142 -17.84 8.30 -32.51
CA ASN A 142 -17.96 7.13 -31.64
C ASN A 142 -18.72 5.99 -32.34
N TYR A 143 -18.28 4.75 -32.10
CA TYR A 143 -19.09 3.57 -32.36
C TYR A 143 -20.11 3.39 -31.24
N CYS A 144 -21.34 3.04 -31.60
CA CYS A 144 -22.45 2.87 -30.66
C CYS A 144 -22.90 1.41 -30.61
N PHE A 145 -23.13 0.93 -29.40
CA PHE A 145 -23.58 -0.43 -29.13
C PHE A 145 -24.75 -0.42 -28.16
N GLU A 146 -25.70 -1.32 -28.36
CA GLU A 146 -26.77 -1.63 -27.42
C GLU A 146 -26.53 -2.97 -26.73
N PHE A 147 -26.95 -3.08 -25.47
CA PHE A 147 -26.80 -4.29 -24.68
C PHE A 147 -27.81 -4.39 -23.53
N LYS A 148 -27.88 -5.55 -22.88
CA LYS A 148 -28.70 -5.79 -21.68
C LYS A 148 -27.80 -5.99 -20.45
N PRO A 149 -27.62 -4.98 -19.57
CA PRO A 149 -26.75 -5.08 -18.39
C PRO A 149 -27.36 -5.97 -17.29
N ARG A 150 -26.49 -6.42 -16.37
CA ARG A 150 -26.89 -6.99 -15.08
C ARG A 150 -26.44 -6.09 -13.92
N MET A 151 -27.06 -4.91 -13.79
CA MET A 151 -26.62 -3.88 -12.83
C MET A 151 -27.46 -3.87 -11.54
N THR A 152 -26.92 -4.46 -10.47
CA THR A 152 -27.60 -4.51 -9.16
C THR A 152 -27.67 -3.17 -8.44
N LEU A 153 -26.78 -2.22 -8.77
CA LEU A 153 -26.72 -0.91 -8.11
C LEU A 153 -27.98 -0.07 -8.29
N ILE A 154 -28.58 -0.08 -9.50
CA ILE A 154 -29.77 0.72 -9.83
C ILE A 154 -31.08 -0.10 -9.79
N ASP A 155 -30.97 -1.43 -9.76
CA ASP A 155 -32.09 -2.34 -9.58
C ASP A 155 -31.69 -3.56 -8.74
N PRO A 156 -31.61 -3.40 -7.40
CA PRO A 156 -31.15 -4.46 -6.50
C PRO A 156 -32.04 -5.71 -6.55
N LEU A 157 -33.33 -5.54 -6.83
CA LEU A 157 -34.32 -6.62 -6.88
C LEU A 157 -34.45 -7.25 -8.27
N ARG A 158 -33.78 -6.69 -9.30
CA ARG A 158 -33.81 -7.17 -10.69
C ARG A 158 -35.22 -7.26 -11.28
N LEU A 159 -36.06 -6.27 -10.96
CA LEU A 159 -37.45 -6.21 -11.40
C LEU A 159 -37.65 -5.38 -12.67
N LYS A 160 -36.65 -4.60 -13.09
CA LYS A 160 -36.72 -3.67 -14.22
C LYS A 160 -36.02 -4.28 -15.43
N ASP A 161 -36.63 -4.15 -16.61
CA ASP A 161 -35.94 -4.44 -17.89
C ASP A 161 -35.06 -3.24 -18.24
N ILE A 162 -33.78 -3.31 -17.85
CA ILE A 162 -32.78 -2.28 -18.09
C ILE A 162 -32.11 -2.56 -19.43
N THR A 163 -31.99 -1.52 -20.27
CA THR A 163 -31.18 -1.51 -21.48
C THR A 163 -29.97 -0.62 -21.32
N GLY A 164 -28.91 -0.90 -22.07
CA GLY A 164 -27.66 -0.16 -22.04
C GLY A 164 -27.21 0.31 -23.42
N GLU A 165 -26.62 1.49 -23.46
CA GLU A 165 -25.90 2.06 -24.59
C GLU A 165 -24.43 2.23 -24.21
N LEU A 166 -23.52 1.83 -25.10
CA LEU A 166 -22.09 2.03 -24.99
C LEU A 166 -21.60 2.84 -26.19
N GLU A 167 -20.85 3.90 -25.92
CA GLU A 167 -20.11 4.65 -26.93
C GLU A 167 -18.60 4.42 -26.77
N VAL A 168 -17.94 4.07 -27.88
CA VAL A 168 -16.50 3.82 -27.96
C VAL A 168 -15.86 4.79 -28.95
N ASP A 169 -14.83 5.51 -28.53
CA ASP A 169 -14.11 6.45 -29.40
C ASP A 169 -13.41 5.70 -30.53
N ARG A 170 -13.63 6.13 -31.77
CA ARG A 170 -13.12 5.43 -32.96
C ARG A 170 -11.61 5.50 -33.12
N THR A 171 -10.95 6.46 -32.51
CA THR A 171 -9.50 6.66 -32.65
C THR A 171 -8.74 5.82 -31.63
N SER A 172 -9.19 5.86 -30.37
CA SER A 172 -8.51 5.17 -29.26
C SER A 172 -9.05 3.76 -28.97
N GLY A 173 -10.28 3.46 -29.39
CA GLY A 173 -10.98 2.24 -28.99
C GLY A 173 -11.42 2.24 -27.52
N LEU A 174 -11.35 3.38 -26.82
CA LEU A 174 -11.71 3.47 -25.41
C LEU A 174 -13.20 3.78 -25.22
N PRO A 175 -13.86 3.21 -24.20
CA PRO A 175 -15.23 3.57 -23.86
C PRO A 175 -15.25 5.03 -23.36
N VAL A 176 -16.16 5.84 -23.90
CA VAL A 176 -16.30 7.27 -23.57
C VAL A 176 -17.61 7.61 -22.90
N ARG A 177 -18.67 6.85 -23.16
CA ARG A 177 -19.96 6.97 -22.47
C ARG A 177 -20.60 5.60 -22.33
N ILE A 178 -21.18 5.35 -21.17
CA ILE A 178 -22.03 4.20 -20.90
C ILE A 178 -23.29 4.73 -20.25
N TYR A 179 -24.44 4.36 -20.79
CA TYR A 179 -25.74 4.84 -20.33
C TYR A 179 -26.70 3.67 -20.18
N LEU A 180 -27.27 3.51 -18.99
CA LEU A 180 -28.27 2.51 -18.68
C LEU A 180 -29.58 3.20 -18.34
N THR A 181 -30.69 2.64 -18.82
CA THR A 181 -32.01 3.17 -18.52
C THR A 181 -33.07 2.07 -18.60
N ASN A 182 -34.25 2.33 -18.06
CA ASN A 182 -35.45 1.54 -18.34
C ASN A 182 -36.52 2.41 -19.01
N ALA A 183 -37.54 1.79 -19.59
CA ALA A 183 -38.59 2.50 -20.33
C ALA A 183 -39.25 3.63 -19.53
N GLN A 184 -39.45 3.44 -18.22
CA GLN A 184 -40.07 4.42 -17.32
C GLN A 184 -39.11 5.48 -16.77
N LYS A 185 -37.80 5.41 -17.07
CA LYS A 185 -36.75 6.27 -16.48
C LYS A 185 -36.77 6.30 -14.94
N SER A 186 -37.18 5.18 -14.36
CA SER A 186 -37.17 4.91 -12.92
C SER A 186 -35.82 4.37 -12.43
N ALA A 187 -34.99 3.89 -13.35
CA ALA A 187 -33.60 3.49 -13.13
C ALA A 187 -32.78 4.09 -14.27
N GLU A 188 -31.82 4.94 -13.93
CA GLU A 188 -30.92 5.58 -14.90
C GLU A 188 -29.50 5.57 -14.32
N TRP A 189 -28.49 5.31 -15.14
CA TRP A 189 -27.08 5.36 -14.77
C TRP A 189 -26.27 5.81 -15.96
N GLU A 190 -25.48 6.86 -15.83
CA GLU A 190 -24.65 7.41 -16.90
C GLU A 190 -23.23 7.63 -16.41
N LEU A 191 -22.28 6.96 -17.05
CA LEU A 191 -20.86 7.19 -16.88
C LEU A 191 -20.29 7.83 -18.14
N ARG A 192 -19.56 8.93 -17.97
CA ARG A 192 -18.77 9.55 -19.04
C ARG A 192 -17.30 9.53 -18.65
N LEU A 193 -16.45 9.11 -19.56
CA LEU A 193 -15.01 8.92 -19.36
C LEU A 193 -14.22 9.90 -20.21
N SER A 194 -13.15 10.45 -19.66
CA SER A 194 -12.35 11.47 -20.35
C SER A 194 -10.92 11.56 -19.79
N HIS A 195 -10.08 12.41 -20.39
CA HIS A 195 -8.74 12.72 -19.90
C HIS A 195 -7.85 11.48 -19.68
N PHE A 196 -7.94 10.50 -20.57
CA PHE A 196 -7.14 9.27 -20.52
C PHE A 196 -5.64 9.59 -20.46
N ASN A 197 -4.95 9.02 -19.47
CA ASN A 197 -3.55 9.26 -19.12
C ASN A 197 -3.17 10.72 -18.77
N ARG A 198 -4.16 11.59 -18.52
CA ARG A 198 -3.96 13.03 -18.26
C ARG A 198 -4.75 13.55 -17.05
N ALA A 199 -5.35 12.69 -16.23
CA ALA A 199 -6.22 13.12 -15.14
C ALA A 199 -5.47 13.69 -13.91
N GLY A 200 -4.21 13.28 -13.72
CA GLY A 200 -3.37 13.68 -12.57
C GLY A 200 -3.27 12.57 -11.52
N LYS A 201 -2.79 12.90 -10.32
CA LYS A 201 -2.69 11.95 -9.19
C LYS A 201 -3.83 12.12 -8.21
N VAL A 202 -4.34 11.01 -7.68
CA VAL A 202 -5.30 10.95 -6.59
C VAL A 202 -4.53 11.04 -5.27
N GLN A 203 -4.79 12.09 -4.49
CA GLN A 203 -4.21 12.26 -3.16
C GLN A 203 -5.08 11.52 -2.12
N ILE A 204 -4.48 10.52 -1.49
CA ILE A 204 -5.11 9.77 -0.39
C ILE A 204 -4.85 10.51 0.93
N PRO A 205 -5.89 10.81 1.72
CA PRO A 205 -5.73 11.48 3.00
C PRO A 205 -5.10 10.51 4.00
N PHE A 206 -4.20 11.02 4.83
CA PHE A 206 -3.65 10.26 5.94
C PHE A 206 -4.58 10.37 7.15
N VAL A 207 -5.10 9.24 7.61
CA VAL A 207 -5.89 9.13 8.85
C VAL A 207 -5.09 8.32 9.84
N ALA A 208 -4.77 8.92 10.99
CA ALA A 208 -3.99 8.24 12.02
C ALA A 208 -4.89 7.27 12.79
N ALA A 209 -4.59 5.98 12.75
CA ALA A 209 -5.23 4.97 13.60
C ALA A 209 -4.55 4.85 14.97
N THR A 210 -3.29 5.26 15.10
CA THR A 210 -2.57 5.26 16.39
C THR A 210 -1.65 6.47 16.50
N LYS A 211 -1.61 7.09 17.68
CA LYS A 211 -0.65 8.14 18.02
C LYS A 211 0.28 7.64 19.12
N LEU A 212 1.57 7.58 18.80
CA LEU A 212 2.64 7.15 19.68
C LEU A 212 3.53 8.34 20.04
N TYR A 213 3.87 8.47 21.32
CA TYR A 213 4.75 9.51 21.82
C TYR A 213 6.04 8.88 22.31
N LEU A 214 7.15 9.11 21.61
CA LEU A 214 8.47 8.58 21.94
C LEU A 214 9.28 9.64 22.69
N PHE A 215 9.54 9.39 23.97
CA PHE A 215 10.28 10.26 24.87
C PHE A 215 11.74 9.82 24.98
N SER A 216 12.64 10.77 24.82
CA SER A 216 14.04 10.57 25.18
C SER A 216 14.24 10.79 26.68
N PRO A 217 15.12 10.02 27.35
CA PRO A 217 15.48 10.26 28.75
C PRO A 217 16.14 11.63 28.98
N HIS A 218 16.73 12.22 27.95
CA HIS A 218 17.44 13.49 28.04
C HIS A 218 17.09 14.43 26.88
N CYS A 219 17.40 15.72 27.04
CA CYS A 219 17.28 16.69 25.96
C CYS A 219 18.27 16.35 24.82
N LEU A 220 17.74 15.85 23.71
CA LEU A 220 18.57 15.46 22.57
C LEU A 220 19.07 16.66 21.78
N HIS A 221 20.38 16.69 21.51
CA HIS A 221 20.97 17.58 20.53
C HIS A 221 20.40 17.33 19.12
N CYS A 222 20.32 18.38 18.29
CA CYS A 222 19.69 18.33 16.95
C CYS A 222 20.28 17.22 16.05
N LYS A 223 21.60 17.00 16.09
CA LYS A 223 22.26 15.91 15.34
C LYS A 223 21.74 14.52 15.74
N VAL A 224 21.56 14.27 17.04
CA VAL A 224 21.05 13.00 17.56
C VAL A 224 19.59 12.81 17.16
N ARG A 225 18.77 13.88 17.21
CA ARG A 225 17.37 13.84 16.75
C ARG A 225 17.27 13.47 15.27
N LYS A 226 18.05 14.13 14.40
CA LYS A 226 18.08 13.83 12.96
C LYS A 226 18.52 12.39 12.70
N LYS A 227 19.56 11.91 13.38
CA LYS A 227 20.02 10.51 13.28
C LYS A 227 18.94 9.54 13.73
N PHE A 228 18.33 9.76 14.89
CA PHE A 228 17.22 8.95 15.41
C PHE A 228 16.05 8.91 14.44
N THR A 229 15.55 10.07 13.99
CA THR A 229 14.40 10.16 13.07
C THR A 229 14.67 9.43 11.76
N ARG A 230 15.86 9.59 11.16
CA ARG A 230 16.23 8.87 9.94
C ARG A 230 16.22 7.35 10.14
N MET A 231 16.79 6.87 11.23
CA MET A 231 16.85 5.44 11.52
C MET A 231 15.46 4.85 11.84
N PHE A 232 14.63 5.63 12.54
CA PHE A 232 13.26 5.24 12.84
C PHE A 232 12.36 5.22 11.60
N ILE A 233 12.51 6.22 10.71
CA ILE A 233 11.91 6.25 9.36
C ILE A 233 12.27 4.99 8.60
N ASN A 234 13.56 4.66 8.50
CA ASN A 234 14.01 3.47 7.78
C ASN A 234 13.37 2.17 8.33
N ARG A 235 13.12 2.09 9.65
CA ARG A 235 12.41 0.95 10.25
C ARG A 235 10.95 0.91 9.84
N LEU A 236 10.25 2.05 9.91
CA LEU A 236 8.84 2.17 9.52
C LEU A 236 8.62 1.87 8.02
N ASP A 237 9.53 2.33 7.16
CA ASP A 237 9.48 2.06 5.72
C ASP A 237 9.62 0.55 5.43
N ARG A 238 10.51 -0.15 6.16
CA ARG A 238 10.71 -1.60 6.01
C ARG A 238 9.48 -2.42 6.40
N ILE A 239 8.73 -1.98 7.40
CA ILE A 239 7.45 -2.61 7.79
C ILE A 239 6.25 -2.16 6.95
N ARG A 240 6.46 -1.27 5.97
CA ARG A 240 5.44 -0.78 5.02
C ARG A 240 4.21 -0.20 5.72
N ILE A 241 4.43 0.61 6.75
CA ILE A 241 3.36 1.35 7.43
C ILE A 241 3.49 2.82 7.05
N ASP A 242 2.41 3.44 6.57
CA ASP A 242 2.39 4.88 6.33
C ASP A 242 2.39 5.63 7.68
N TYR A 243 3.18 6.70 7.78
CA TYR A 243 3.36 7.45 9.02
C TYR A 243 3.47 8.96 8.82
N ARG A 244 3.26 9.70 9.91
CA ARG A 244 3.65 11.10 10.06
C ARG A 244 4.44 11.31 11.33
N LEU A 245 5.52 12.08 11.23
CA LEU A 245 6.43 12.35 12.34
C LEU A 245 6.44 13.85 12.64
N LYS A 246 6.38 14.21 13.93
CA LYS A 246 6.54 15.59 14.39
C LYS A 246 7.26 15.65 15.72
N TRP A 247 8.37 16.36 15.78
CA TRP A 247 9.04 16.67 17.05
C TRP A 247 8.26 17.75 17.81
N ARG A 248 8.07 17.54 19.12
CA ARG A 248 7.59 18.53 20.08
C ARG A 248 8.48 18.48 21.32
N GLY A 249 9.34 19.47 21.51
CA GLY A 249 10.32 19.44 22.60
C GLY A 249 11.27 18.25 22.48
N ASN A 250 11.36 17.41 23.52
CA ASN A 250 12.13 16.16 23.57
C ASN A 250 11.33 14.91 23.17
N CYS A 251 10.10 15.08 22.68
CA CYS A 251 9.21 14.01 22.28
C CYS A 251 9.08 13.94 20.76
N LEU A 252 9.22 12.75 20.19
CA LEU A 252 8.81 12.49 18.81
C LEU A 252 7.37 11.96 18.83
N GLN A 253 6.44 12.74 18.28
CA GLN A 253 5.09 12.28 18.00
C GLN A 253 5.12 11.50 16.69
N VAL A 254 4.66 10.25 16.74
CA VAL A 254 4.54 9.33 15.61
C VAL A 254 3.05 9.06 15.42
N GLN A 255 2.53 9.32 14.23
CA GLN A 255 1.19 8.93 13.84
C GLN A 255 1.32 7.78 12.85
N LEU A 256 0.59 6.69 13.08
CA LEU A 256 0.59 5.51 12.23
C LEU A 256 -0.79 5.34 11.59
N GLU A 257 -0.83 4.95 10.31
CA GLU A 257 -2.07 4.62 9.60
C GLU A 257 -2.74 3.35 10.15
N ARG A 258 -1.96 2.46 10.79
CA ARG A 258 -2.44 1.16 11.31
C ARG A 258 -2.36 1.10 12.83
N VAL A 259 -3.30 0.37 13.42
CA VAL A 259 -3.22 -0.04 14.83
C VAL A 259 -2.19 -1.17 14.92
N LEU A 260 -1.24 -1.02 15.84
CA LEU A 260 -0.27 -2.05 16.18
C LEU A 260 -0.54 -2.55 17.59
N SER A 261 -0.31 -3.85 17.83
CA SER A 261 -0.38 -4.38 19.19
C SER A 261 0.67 -3.75 20.09
N ARG A 262 0.45 -3.88 21.41
CA ARG A 262 1.41 -3.39 22.39
C ARG A 262 2.79 -4.04 22.21
N ALA A 263 2.86 -5.34 21.93
CA ALA A 263 4.12 -6.04 21.70
C ALA A 263 4.87 -5.48 20.48
N ALA A 264 4.15 -5.21 19.39
CA ALA A 264 4.69 -4.57 18.20
C ALA A 264 5.24 -3.16 18.49
N LEU A 265 4.49 -2.35 19.24
CA LEU A 265 4.90 -0.99 19.63
C LEU A 265 6.10 -0.98 20.59
N GLU A 266 6.13 -1.91 21.55
CA GLU A 266 7.26 -2.11 22.45
C GLU A 266 8.51 -2.45 21.65
N LEU A 267 8.42 -3.42 20.74
CA LEU A 267 9.52 -3.85 19.90
C LEU A 267 10.02 -2.73 18.98
N LEU A 268 9.11 -1.99 18.32
CA LEU A 268 9.44 -0.86 17.47
C LEU A 268 10.18 0.26 18.24
N SER A 269 9.86 0.42 19.52
CA SER A 269 10.44 1.41 20.43
C SER A 269 11.74 0.95 21.12
N THR A 270 12.23 -0.25 20.82
CA THR A 270 13.52 -0.73 21.33
C THR A 270 14.71 -0.05 20.66
N ARG A 271 15.90 -0.15 21.26
CA ARG A 271 17.14 0.22 20.57
C ARG A 271 17.31 -0.65 19.34
N GLY A 272 16.85 -1.90 19.38
CA GLY A 272 16.84 -2.83 18.26
C GLY A 272 18.24 -3.34 17.93
N LYS A 273 19.08 -3.53 18.96
CA LYS A 273 20.34 -4.25 18.84
C LYS A 273 20.01 -5.72 18.68
N VAL A 274 20.25 -6.24 17.49
CA VAL A 274 20.03 -7.64 17.16
C VAL A 274 21.35 -8.38 17.23
N GLU A 275 21.35 -9.54 17.89
CA GLU A 275 22.48 -10.44 17.88
C GLU A 275 22.01 -11.87 17.59
N LEU A 276 22.81 -12.59 16.82
CA LEU A 276 22.63 -14.01 16.57
C LEU A 276 23.76 -14.76 17.28
N TRP A 277 23.39 -15.72 18.10
CA TRP A 277 24.31 -16.51 18.90
C TRP A 277 24.13 -18.00 18.65
N ARG A 278 25.23 -18.74 18.74
CA ARG A 278 25.21 -20.17 18.99
C ARG A 278 25.22 -20.40 20.49
N GLY A 279 24.39 -21.32 20.95
CA GLY A 279 24.25 -21.64 22.36
C GLY A 279 23.67 -23.03 22.59
N ARG A 280 23.31 -23.28 23.85
CA ARG A 280 22.65 -24.52 24.27
C ARG A 280 21.61 -24.24 25.34
N TRP A 281 20.65 -25.15 25.49
CA TRP A 281 19.76 -25.17 26.63
C TRP A 281 20.55 -25.51 27.90
N LEU A 282 20.20 -24.87 29.01
CA LEU A 282 20.82 -25.13 30.30
C LEU A 282 19.83 -25.88 31.20
N GLY A 283 20.22 -27.06 31.67
CA GLY A 283 19.44 -27.81 32.65
C GLY A 283 19.27 -27.06 33.97
N LEU A 284 18.28 -27.45 34.79
CA LEU A 284 18.00 -26.80 36.08
C LEU A 284 19.20 -26.80 37.04
N LYS A 285 20.02 -27.86 37.00
CA LYS A 285 21.18 -28.07 37.89
C LYS A 285 22.53 -27.85 37.22
N GLU A 286 22.54 -27.50 35.94
CA GLU A 286 23.78 -27.29 35.20
C GLU A 286 24.36 -25.91 35.50
N THR A 287 25.67 -25.87 35.73
CA THR A 287 26.43 -24.62 35.85
C THR A 287 26.83 -24.12 34.47
N ALA A 288 26.44 -22.90 34.14
CA ALA A 288 26.89 -22.23 32.93
C ALA A 288 28.29 -21.64 33.12
N MET A 289 29.09 -21.68 32.05
CA MET A 289 30.38 -21.01 31.92
C MET A 289 30.23 -19.63 31.26
N GLY A 290 29.15 -19.43 30.49
CA GLY A 290 28.87 -18.23 29.71
C GLY A 290 27.69 -17.38 30.20
N LYS A 291 27.28 -16.42 29.37
CA LYS A 291 26.12 -15.55 29.63
C LYS A 291 24.83 -16.37 29.51
N VAL A 292 24.03 -16.38 30.57
CA VAL A 292 22.74 -17.08 30.62
C VAL A 292 21.61 -16.08 30.44
N LEU A 293 20.64 -16.42 29.59
CA LEU A 293 19.41 -15.65 29.39
C LEU A 293 18.18 -16.54 29.60
N GLY A 294 17.13 -15.95 30.15
CA GLY A 294 15.81 -16.58 30.21
C GLY A 294 15.09 -16.53 28.86
N VAL A 295 14.25 -17.51 28.59
CA VAL A 295 13.48 -17.66 27.35
C VAL A 295 11.98 -17.59 27.68
N GLY A 296 11.28 -16.64 27.08
CA GLY A 296 9.84 -16.48 27.30
C GLY A 296 9.49 -16.06 28.73
N ILE A 297 8.36 -16.57 29.23
CA ILE A 297 7.82 -16.26 30.56
C ILE A 297 8.29 -17.30 31.60
N ASP A 298 8.73 -18.48 31.16
CA ASP A 298 9.15 -19.54 32.06
C ASP A 298 10.57 -19.30 32.59
N PRO A 299 10.76 -19.07 33.89
CA PRO A 299 12.09 -18.83 34.47
C PRO A 299 12.99 -20.08 34.43
N ALA A 300 12.45 -21.28 34.27
CA ALA A 300 13.23 -22.51 34.12
C ALA A 300 13.85 -22.65 32.72
N SER A 301 13.20 -22.06 31.70
CA SER A 301 13.66 -22.07 30.32
C SER A 301 14.82 -21.10 30.14
N ARG A 302 16.06 -21.62 30.14
CA ARG A 302 17.29 -20.82 30.07
C ARG A 302 18.23 -21.32 28.98
N VAL A 303 18.88 -20.38 28.31
CA VAL A 303 19.92 -20.66 27.31
C VAL A 303 21.25 -20.05 27.71
N GLU A 304 22.31 -20.79 27.47
CA GLU A 304 23.69 -20.33 27.59
C GLU A 304 24.20 -19.88 26.22
N LEU A 305 24.70 -18.65 26.15
CA LEU A 305 25.31 -18.09 24.95
C LEU A 305 26.78 -18.51 24.89
N LEU A 306 27.17 -19.17 23.79
CA LEU A 306 28.52 -19.71 23.61
C LEU A 306 29.35 -18.87 22.63
N GLU A 307 28.81 -18.61 21.43
CA GLU A 307 29.53 -17.90 20.37
C GLU A 307 28.62 -16.92 19.64
N LYS A 308 29.08 -15.69 19.44
CA LYS A 308 28.33 -14.69 18.65
C LYS A 308 28.61 -14.92 17.17
N ILE A 309 27.55 -15.21 16.42
CA ILE A 309 27.61 -15.46 14.97
C ILE A 309 27.49 -14.15 14.19
N GLY A 310 26.65 -13.21 14.65
CA GLY A 310 26.43 -11.96 13.93
C GLY A 310 25.61 -10.92 14.69
N GLU A 311 25.47 -9.75 14.07
CA GLU A 311 24.64 -8.63 14.53
C GLU A 311 24.00 -7.89 13.34
N ASN A 312 23.10 -6.92 13.59
CA ASN A 312 22.26 -6.26 12.58
C ASN A 312 22.88 -6.12 11.17
N SER A 313 24.07 -5.52 11.04
CA SER A 313 24.69 -5.25 9.73
C SER A 313 25.31 -6.46 9.03
N SER A 314 25.53 -7.56 9.75
CA SER A 314 26.08 -8.81 9.21
C SER A 314 25.01 -9.88 8.99
N LEU A 315 23.75 -9.57 9.30
CA LEU A 315 22.62 -10.46 9.16
C LEU A 315 21.69 -9.94 8.07
N ILE A 316 21.08 -10.85 7.32
CA ILE A 316 20.02 -10.55 6.37
C ILE A 316 18.80 -11.36 6.80
N SER A 317 17.62 -10.75 6.77
CA SER A 317 16.40 -11.49 7.04
C SER A 317 15.28 -11.24 6.05
N GLU A 318 14.52 -12.28 5.77
CA GLU A 318 13.31 -12.26 4.98
C GLU A 318 12.19 -13.04 5.67
N ILE A 319 10.95 -12.78 5.25
CA ILE A 319 9.77 -13.49 5.76
C ILE A 319 9.29 -14.39 4.64
N ASP A 320 9.26 -15.68 4.89
CA ASP A 320 8.64 -16.64 3.98
C ASP A 320 7.12 -16.60 4.19
N SER A 321 6.43 -16.04 3.20
CA SER A 321 4.96 -15.97 3.13
C SER A 321 4.35 -16.97 2.14
N LEU A 322 5.15 -17.85 1.53
CA LEU A 322 4.68 -18.78 0.49
C LEU A 322 4.01 -20.03 1.08
N THR A 323 4.26 -20.34 2.36
CA THR A 323 3.69 -21.51 3.02
C THR A 323 2.41 -21.16 3.77
N SER A 324 1.33 -21.87 3.45
CA SER A 324 -0.05 -21.60 3.92
C SER A 324 -0.31 -21.87 5.41
N GLN A 325 0.67 -22.35 6.17
CA GLN A 325 0.45 -22.81 7.55
C GLN A 325 0.95 -21.81 8.61
N LYS A 326 2.13 -21.21 8.46
CA LYS A 326 2.68 -20.17 9.36
C LYS A 326 3.82 -19.42 8.67
N GLN A 327 3.87 -18.09 8.83
CA GLN A 327 5.02 -17.30 8.39
C GLN A 327 6.28 -17.70 9.16
N LYS A 328 7.41 -17.78 8.44
CA LYS A 328 8.73 -18.09 9.02
C LYS A 328 9.69 -16.93 8.81
N LEU A 329 10.56 -16.71 9.78
CA LEU A 329 11.67 -15.76 9.63
C LEU A 329 12.90 -16.53 9.17
N ILE A 330 13.40 -16.19 7.99
CA ILE A 330 14.66 -16.71 7.48
C ILE A 330 15.74 -15.69 7.81
N VAL A 331 16.82 -16.15 8.45
CA VAL A 331 17.98 -15.32 8.80
C VAL A 331 19.22 -15.92 8.18
N GLU A 332 19.91 -15.14 7.35
CA GLU A 332 21.20 -15.50 6.77
C GLU A 332 22.33 -14.90 7.59
N ALA A 333 23.37 -15.71 7.84
CA ALA A 333 24.60 -15.31 8.48
C ALA A 333 25.82 -15.93 7.79
N GLY A 334 26.95 -15.23 7.84
CA GLY A 334 28.23 -15.76 7.36
C GLY A 334 28.88 -16.70 8.37
N GLY A 335 29.40 -17.85 7.92
CA GLY A 335 30.43 -18.60 8.67
C GLY A 335 29.97 -19.50 9.82
N GLY A 336 28.86 -20.22 9.72
CA GLY A 336 28.46 -21.21 10.73
C GLY A 336 29.08 -22.60 10.49
N ASN A 337 29.85 -23.11 11.45
CA ASN A 337 30.17 -24.54 11.51
C ASN A 337 28.92 -25.32 11.96
N GLN A 338 28.55 -26.37 11.21
CA GLN A 338 27.47 -27.27 11.61
C GLN A 338 27.95 -28.12 12.80
N ASN A 339 27.51 -27.75 13.99
CA ASN A 339 27.54 -28.65 15.14
C ASN A 339 26.09 -29.02 15.46
N LEU A 340 25.76 -30.31 15.26
CA LEU A 340 24.39 -30.84 15.35
C LEU A 340 23.74 -30.64 16.73
N ASP A 341 24.54 -30.47 17.78
CA ASP A 341 24.04 -30.30 19.15
C ASP A 341 23.82 -28.84 19.54
N SER A 342 24.15 -27.89 18.67
CA SER A 342 24.05 -26.45 18.97
C SER A 342 22.69 -25.87 18.58
N LYS A 343 22.16 -24.96 19.41
CA LYS A 343 20.99 -24.13 19.09
C LYS A 343 21.44 -22.74 18.64
N TYR A 344 20.67 -22.14 17.75
CA TYR A 344 20.85 -20.75 17.32
C TYR A 344 19.81 -19.87 18.00
N ILE A 345 20.28 -18.80 18.64
CA ILE A 345 19.51 -17.95 19.54
C ILE A 345 19.52 -16.54 18.96
N LEU A 346 18.34 -16.02 18.64
CA LEU A 346 18.14 -14.67 18.15
C LEU A 346 17.78 -13.75 19.33
N LEU A 347 18.59 -12.71 19.54
CA LEU A 347 18.41 -11.73 20.59
C LEU A 347 18.03 -10.37 20.04
N ILE A 348 17.14 -9.65 20.75
CA ILE A 348 16.89 -8.22 20.55
C ILE A 348 17.00 -7.51 21.89
N ASP A 349 17.93 -6.56 22.00
CA ASP A 349 18.23 -5.84 23.24
C ASP A 349 18.35 -6.78 24.47
N ASP A 350 19.19 -7.82 24.32
CA ASP A 350 19.46 -8.86 25.33
C ASP A 350 18.27 -9.76 25.71
N ARG A 351 17.16 -9.71 24.96
CA ARG A 351 16.01 -10.60 25.13
C ARG A 351 16.01 -11.69 24.09
N VAL A 352 15.77 -12.94 24.50
CA VAL A 352 15.60 -14.06 23.57
C VAL A 352 14.27 -13.90 22.84
N ILE A 353 14.35 -13.76 21.52
CA ILE A 353 13.18 -13.60 20.66
C ILE A 353 12.86 -14.91 19.95
N GLY A 354 13.88 -15.66 19.50
CA GLY A 354 13.69 -16.95 18.83
C GLY A 354 14.85 -17.90 19.07
N ILE A 355 14.55 -19.20 18.99
CA ILE A 355 15.55 -20.28 19.05
C ILE A 355 15.26 -21.23 17.91
N THR A 356 16.28 -21.69 17.20
CA THR A 356 16.14 -22.70 16.14
C THR A 356 17.33 -23.66 16.09
N ASP A 357 17.06 -24.87 15.62
CA ASP A 357 18.02 -25.87 15.15
C ASP A 357 17.85 -26.18 13.66
N ASP A 358 16.86 -25.57 12.97
CA ASP A 358 16.67 -25.70 11.52
C ASP A 358 17.70 -24.82 10.80
N VAL A 359 18.80 -25.47 10.41
CA VAL A 359 19.99 -24.85 9.82
C VAL A 359 20.25 -25.48 8.46
N ARG A 360 20.33 -24.64 7.43
CA ARG A 360 20.72 -25.04 6.07
C ARG A 360 22.02 -24.35 5.71
N VAL A 361 23.05 -25.12 5.34
CA VAL A 361 24.32 -24.56 4.89
C VAL A 361 24.44 -24.74 3.39
N PHE A 362 24.66 -23.62 2.72
CA PHE A 362 24.88 -23.59 1.28
C PHE A 362 26.36 -23.29 1.02
N ALA A 363 27.01 -24.17 0.25
CA ALA A 363 28.32 -23.89 -0.29
C ALA A 363 28.16 -22.97 -1.51
N GLY A 364 28.37 -21.66 -1.32
CA GLY A 364 28.45 -20.73 -2.44
C GLY A 364 29.74 -20.99 -3.21
N LYS A 365 29.66 -21.07 -4.55
CA LYS A 365 30.86 -21.27 -5.39
C LYS A 365 31.86 -20.10 -5.29
N ASP A 366 31.39 -18.89 -4.97
CA ASP A 366 32.22 -17.67 -4.97
C ASP A 366 32.12 -16.80 -3.69
N GLU A 367 31.18 -17.07 -2.76
CA GLU A 367 30.88 -16.16 -1.63
C GLU A 367 31.10 -16.77 -0.23
N GLY A 368 31.76 -17.93 -0.15
CA GLY A 368 31.93 -18.66 1.11
C GLY A 368 30.65 -19.39 1.57
N HIS A 369 30.74 -20.06 2.72
CA HIS A 369 29.60 -20.79 3.31
C HIS A 369 28.57 -19.81 3.88
N LYS A 370 27.34 -19.85 3.33
CA LYS A 370 26.18 -19.15 3.90
C LYS A 370 25.39 -20.10 4.79
N THR A 371 25.10 -19.66 6.00
CA THR A 371 24.24 -20.37 6.95
C THR A 371 22.87 -19.69 6.94
N VAL A 372 21.85 -20.46 6.56
CA VAL A 372 20.45 -20.02 6.55
C VAL A 372 19.75 -20.69 7.73
N LEU A 373 19.19 -19.86 8.60
CA LEU A 373 18.49 -20.27 9.82
C LEU A 373 17.01 -20.00 9.66
N ILE A 374 16.19 -21.00 9.95
CA ILE A 374 14.74 -20.89 9.83
C ILE A 374 14.15 -20.86 11.23
N PHE A 375 13.63 -19.71 11.61
CA PHE A 375 12.96 -19.56 12.90
C PHE A 375 11.45 -19.65 12.70
N SER A 376 10.86 -20.69 13.28
CA SER A 376 9.41 -20.90 13.34
C SER A 376 8.89 -20.46 14.72
N ASP A 377 7.64 -20.00 14.80
CA ASP A 377 6.94 -19.72 16.06
C ASP A 377 7.56 -18.65 16.99
N ILE A 378 8.35 -17.72 16.43
CA ILE A 378 9.03 -16.65 17.19
C ILE A 378 8.03 -15.64 17.81
N ALA A 379 7.02 -15.27 17.03
CA ALA A 379 6.12 -14.18 17.37
C ALA A 379 4.82 -14.26 16.55
N PRO A 380 3.75 -13.55 16.97
CA PRO A 380 2.58 -13.35 16.13
C PRO A 380 2.94 -12.74 14.77
N GLU A 381 2.11 -13.02 13.76
CA GLU A 381 2.33 -12.60 12.37
C GLU A 381 2.60 -11.10 12.22
N GLU A 382 1.91 -10.25 13.00
CA GLU A 382 2.11 -8.80 13.00
C GLU A 382 3.48 -8.32 13.52
N VAL A 383 4.18 -9.12 14.32
CA VAL A 383 5.48 -8.75 14.94
C VAL A 383 6.66 -9.16 14.06
N LEU A 384 6.51 -10.21 13.25
CA LEU A 384 7.57 -10.71 12.37
C LEU A 384 8.14 -9.63 11.41
N PRO A 385 7.32 -8.79 10.75
CA PRO A 385 7.82 -7.67 9.95
C PRO A 385 8.73 -6.73 10.74
N ILE A 386 8.40 -6.46 12.01
CA ILE A 386 9.19 -5.58 12.88
C ILE A 386 10.52 -6.25 13.24
N ILE A 387 10.52 -7.53 13.59
CA ILE A 387 11.76 -8.29 13.85
C ILE A 387 12.67 -8.26 12.62
N SER A 388 12.13 -8.56 11.44
CA SER A 388 12.88 -8.52 10.18
C SER A 388 13.41 -7.11 9.86
N ALA A 389 12.61 -6.07 10.10
CA ALA A 389 13.06 -4.69 9.93
C ALA A 389 14.17 -4.30 10.91
N LEU A 390 14.13 -4.80 12.15
CA LEU A 390 15.17 -4.58 13.15
C LEU A 390 16.48 -5.25 12.75
N ILE A 391 16.45 -6.53 12.33
CA ILE A 391 17.63 -7.26 11.82
C ILE A 391 18.29 -6.44 10.71
N ASN A 392 17.52 -6.02 9.72
CA ASN A 392 18.00 -5.30 8.54
C ASN A 392 18.24 -3.79 8.75
N SER A 393 18.26 -3.28 9.99
CA SER A 393 18.46 -1.86 10.29
C SER A 393 19.52 -1.63 11.36
N GLN A 394 20.18 -0.46 11.32
CA GLN A 394 21.09 -0.08 12.40
C GLN A 394 20.33 0.14 13.73
N PRO A 395 20.93 -0.18 14.88
CA PRO A 395 20.34 0.09 16.20
C PRO A 395 20.16 1.58 16.46
N LEU A 396 19.02 2.00 17.01
CA LEU A 396 18.76 3.40 17.38
C LEU A 396 19.85 3.90 18.36
N PRO A 397 20.09 5.23 18.39
CA PRO A 397 21.07 5.78 19.32
C PRO A 397 20.69 5.61 20.80
N PHE A 398 19.41 5.35 21.11
CA PHE A 398 18.90 5.08 22.46
C PHE A 398 17.54 4.36 22.38
N SER A 399 17.08 3.78 23.48
CA SER A 399 15.72 3.22 23.63
C SER A 399 14.76 4.30 24.14
N PRO A 400 13.82 4.82 23.33
CA PRO A 400 12.80 5.74 23.81
C PRO A 400 11.84 5.04 24.78
N LYS A 401 11.35 5.78 25.78
CA LYS A 401 10.11 5.41 26.49
C LYS A 401 8.93 5.81 25.62
N PHE A 402 7.85 5.04 25.60
CA PHE A 402 6.68 5.39 24.80
C PHE A 402 5.38 5.49 25.59
N LYS A 403 4.45 6.30 25.09
CA LYS A 403 3.05 6.40 25.54
C LYS A 403 2.13 6.31 24.33
N ILE A 404 1.04 5.55 24.47
CA ILE A 404 0.02 5.37 23.43
C ILE A 404 -1.15 6.32 23.73
N GLN A 405 -1.66 6.97 22.70
CA GLN A 405 -2.95 7.66 22.72
C GLN A 405 -3.80 7.09 21.59
N TYR A 406 -4.94 6.51 21.96
CA TYR A 406 -5.98 6.08 21.02
C TYR A 406 -6.79 7.30 20.56
#